data_AF-A0A932ILR2-F1
#
_entry.id   AF-A0A932ILR2-F1
#
_cell.length_a   1.000
_cell.length_b   1.000
_cell.length_c   1.000
_cell.angle_alpha   90.00
_cell.angle_beta   90.00
_cell.angle_gamma   90.00
#
_symmetry.space_group_name_H-M   'P 1'
#
loop_
_entity.id
_entity.type
_entity.pdbx_description
1 polymer ?
#
loop_
_entity_poly.entity_id
_entity_poly.type
_entity_poly.pdbx_seq_one_letter_code
_entity_poly.pdbx_strand_id
1 'polypeptide(L)'
;MQSPQRIAFVDLLRGWAVVFMIETHVVNALLMPSLREQTSFSILKFMNGLVAPTFLFCAGFAFAITMQRKWNEYINVQKSFWLYIKRLLFILIVGYSLHVPVFTLNGMLSLKDEMKWQTFFQSDILHVISLTLLASVILIVFLRNQKTFTIVATLLALLIVFLAPIIRELDYSNSPPWFRSYLSINYESQFPLFPWSAFLLGGMLVGVWILKNFST
;
A
#
# COMPACT_ATOMS: atom_id res chain seq x y z
N MET A 1 18.18 -28.59 6.58
CA MET A 1 17.68 -27.29 6.07
C MET A 1 16.19 -27.23 6.38
N GLN A 2 15.78 -26.49 7.42
CA GLN A 2 14.35 -26.35 7.71
C GLN A 2 13.70 -25.61 6.55
N SER A 3 12.72 -26.23 5.90
CA SER A 3 11.92 -25.57 4.86
C SER A 3 11.34 -24.28 5.46
N PRO A 4 11.32 -23.17 4.71
CA PRO A 4 10.68 -21.96 5.21
C PRO A 4 9.21 -22.32 5.46
N GLN A 5 8.82 -22.42 6.73
CA GLN A 5 7.40 -22.59 7.09
C GLN A 5 6.64 -21.43 6.46
N ARG A 6 5.93 -21.74 5.38
CA ARG A 6 5.02 -20.84 4.69
C ARG A 6 3.75 -20.78 5.53
N ILE A 7 3.27 -19.57 5.81
CA ILE A 7 2.03 -19.41 6.57
C ILE A 7 0.88 -19.53 5.57
N ALA A 8 0.36 -20.74 5.41
CA ALA A 8 -0.67 -21.07 4.42
C ALA A 8 -1.90 -20.15 4.49
N PHE A 9 -2.29 -19.72 5.69
CA PHE A 9 -3.39 -18.78 5.89
C PHE A 9 -3.15 -17.43 5.19
N VAL A 10 -1.92 -16.88 5.28
CA VAL A 10 -1.58 -15.58 4.66
C VAL A 10 -1.59 -15.70 3.14
N ASP A 11 -1.10 -16.83 2.61
CA ASP A 11 -1.10 -17.09 1.18
C ASP A 11 -2.53 -17.28 0.64
N LEU A 12 -3.39 -17.99 1.38
CA LEU A 12 -4.80 -18.18 1.04
C LEU A 12 -5.56 -16.84 1.06
N LEU A 13 -5.36 -16.03 2.10
CA LEU A 13 -6.03 -14.74 2.24
C LEU A 13 -5.63 -13.77 1.12
N ARG A 14 -4.36 -13.80 0.68
CA ARG A 14 -3.90 -13.06 -0.51
C ARG A 14 -4.55 -13.58 -1.78
N GLY A 15 -4.65 -14.90 -1.94
CA GLY A 15 -5.33 -15.52 -3.08
C GLY A 15 -6.78 -15.05 -3.18
N TRP A 16 -7.52 -15.08 -2.08
CA TRP A 16 -8.89 -14.56 -2.02
C TRP A 16 -8.96 -13.06 -2.35
N ALA A 17 -8.07 -12.24 -1.77
CA ALA A 17 -8.04 -10.81 -2.07
C ALA A 17 -7.82 -10.54 -3.57
N VAL A 18 -6.98 -11.32 -4.25
CA VAL A 18 -6.77 -11.19 -5.71
C VAL A 18 -8.02 -11.60 -6.50
N VAL A 19 -8.68 -12.69 -6.11
CA VAL A 19 -9.94 -13.13 -6.76
C VAL A 19 -11.00 -12.04 -6.68
N PHE A 20 -11.23 -11.48 -5.48
CA PHE A 20 -12.20 -10.40 -5.30
C PHE A 20 -11.77 -9.09 -5.98
N MET A 21 -10.47 -8.80 -6.07
CA MET A 21 -9.98 -7.64 -6.82
C MET A 21 -10.33 -7.74 -8.31
N ILE A 22 -10.10 -8.91 -8.92
CA ILE A 22 -10.46 -9.17 -10.32
C ILE A 22 -11.98 -9.06 -10.50
N GLU A 23 -12.76 -9.69 -9.62
CA GLU A 23 -14.22 -9.59 -9.64
C GLU A 23 -14.70 -8.13 -9.59
N THR A 24 -14.16 -7.33 -8.66
CA THR A 24 -14.54 -5.91 -8.51
C THR A 24 -14.31 -5.14 -9.80
N HIS A 25 -13.15 -5.31 -10.45
CA HIS A 25 -12.85 -4.62 -11.71
C HIS A 25 -13.71 -5.11 -12.87
N VAL A 26 -13.94 -6.43 -12.99
CA VAL A 26 -14.78 -7.00 -14.04
C VAL A 26 -16.23 -6.55 -13.90
N VAL A 27 -16.80 -6.61 -12.70
CA VAL A 27 -18.17 -6.17 -12.43
C VAL A 27 -18.30 -4.67 -12.68
N ASN A 28 -17.38 -3.84 -12.19
CA ASN A 28 -17.45 -2.40 -12.42
C ASN A 28 -17.29 -2.00 -13.91
N ALA A 29 -16.57 -2.81 -14.70
CA ALA A 29 -16.39 -2.56 -16.13
C ALA A 29 -17.59 -3.03 -16.98
N LEU A 30 -18.18 -4.18 -16.66
CA LEU A 30 -19.19 -4.84 -17.50
C LEU A 30 -20.64 -4.63 -17.04
N LEU A 31 -20.86 -4.29 -15.76
CA LEU A 31 -22.21 -4.16 -15.22
C LEU A 31 -22.87 -2.88 -15.70
N MET A 32 -24.06 -3.02 -16.28
CA MET A 32 -24.89 -1.90 -16.75
C MET A 32 -25.20 -0.92 -15.61
N PRO A 33 -25.24 0.40 -15.87
CA PRO A 33 -25.52 1.41 -14.85
C PRO A 33 -26.84 1.21 -14.09
N SER A 34 -27.89 0.74 -14.77
CA SER A 34 -29.22 0.49 -14.18
C SER A 34 -29.22 -0.57 -13.08
N LEU A 35 -28.27 -1.51 -13.09
CA LEU A 35 -28.12 -2.53 -12.06
C LEU A 35 -27.36 -2.02 -10.83
N ARG A 36 -26.68 -0.87 -10.92
CA ARG A 36 -25.89 -0.28 -9.84
C ARG A 36 -26.73 0.43 -8.78
N GLU A 37 -28.00 0.72 -9.09
CA GLU A 37 -28.94 1.36 -8.17
C GLU A 37 -29.60 0.36 -7.22
N GLN A 38 -29.43 -0.94 -7.44
CA GLN A 38 -30.02 -1.98 -6.61
C GLN A 38 -29.30 -2.14 -5.26
N THR A 39 -30.05 -2.53 -4.22
CA THR A 39 -29.50 -2.82 -2.90
C THR A 39 -28.49 -3.96 -2.92
N SER A 40 -28.69 -4.97 -3.79
CA SER A 40 -27.75 -6.06 -4.02
C SER A 40 -26.37 -5.55 -4.45
N PHE A 41 -26.33 -4.56 -5.34
CA PHE A 41 -25.08 -3.91 -5.77
C PHE A 41 -24.43 -3.10 -4.65
N SER A 42 -25.22 -2.51 -3.74
CA SER A 42 -24.67 -1.78 -2.58
C SER A 42 -23.93 -2.72 -1.61
N ILE A 43 -24.47 -3.91 -1.36
CA ILE A 43 -23.81 -4.95 -0.56
C ILE A 43 -22.52 -5.39 -1.25
N LEU A 44 -22.57 -5.65 -2.56
CA LEU A 44 -21.40 -6.02 -3.34
C LEU A 44 -20.32 -4.92 -3.30
N LYS A 45 -20.71 -3.65 -3.49
CA LYS A 45 -19.82 -2.50 -3.41
C LYS A 45 -19.15 -2.38 -2.05
N PHE A 46 -19.87 -2.66 -0.96
CA PHE A 46 -19.31 -2.69 0.39
C PHE A 46 -18.26 -3.81 0.52
N MET A 47 -18.58 -5.03 0.09
CA MET A 47 -17.62 -6.15 0.09
C MET A 47 -16.37 -5.84 -0.74
N ASN A 48 -16.57 -5.26 -1.92
CA ASN A 48 -15.51 -4.87 -2.84
C ASN A 48 -14.62 -3.77 -2.24
N GLY A 49 -15.20 -2.87 -1.44
CA GLY A 49 -14.46 -1.87 -0.66
C GLY A 49 -13.52 -2.47 0.40
N LEU A 50 -13.77 -3.70 0.88
CA LEU A 50 -12.93 -4.38 1.87
C LEU A 50 -11.73 -5.12 1.25
N VAL A 51 -11.70 -5.28 -0.07
CA VAL A 51 -10.63 -5.99 -0.77
C VAL A 51 -9.29 -5.27 -0.60
N ALA A 52 -9.25 -3.97 -0.85
CA ALA A 52 -8.02 -3.18 -0.75
C ALA A 52 -7.46 -3.10 0.69
N PRO A 53 -8.26 -2.82 1.74
CA PRO A 53 -7.78 -2.88 3.12
C PRO A 53 -7.23 -4.26 3.48
N THR A 54 -7.90 -5.33 3.06
CA THR A 54 -7.45 -6.71 3.31
C THR A 54 -6.11 -7.00 2.63
N PHE A 55 -5.95 -6.56 1.38
CA PHE A 55 -4.70 -6.75 0.64
C PHE A 55 -3.52 -6.01 1.30
N LEU A 56 -3.73 -4.75 1.72
CA LEU A 56 -2.73 -3.96 2.43
C LEU A 56 -2.37 -4.58 3.78
N PHE A 57 -3.37 -5.04 4.54
CA PHE A 57 -3.18 -5.74 5.79
C PHE A 57 -2.32 -7.00 5.60
N CYS A 58 -2.62 -7.82 4.59
CA CYS A 58 -1.83 -9.00 4.22
C CYS A 58 -0.40 -8.67 3.79
N ALA A 59 -0.19 -7.55 3.12
CA ALA A 59 1.14 -7.08 2.74
C ALA A 59 1.96 -6.73 3.99
N GLY A 60 1.37 -5.97 4.92
CA GLY A 60 1.97 -5.61 6.20
C GLY A 60 2.26 -6.83 7.08
N PHE A 61 1.33 -7.77 7.17
CA PHE A 61 1.49 -8.99 7.97
C PHE A 61 2.69 -9.83 7.49
N ALA A 62 2.80 -10.06 6.18
CA ALA A 62 3.94 -10.82 5.65
C ALA A 62 5.26 -10.06 5.78
N PHE A 63 5.21 -8.73 5.74
CA PHE A 63 6.37 -7.92 6.07
C PHE A 63 6.81 -8.16 7.51
N ALA A 64 5.90 -8.19 8.49
CA ALA A 64 6.24 -8.48 9.88
C ALA A 64 6.98 -9.82 10.05
N ILE A 65 6.54 -10.88 9.36
CA ILE A 65 7.23 -12.20 9.37
C ILE A 65 8.66 -12.07 8.82
N THR A 66 8.81 -11.42 7.67
CA THR A 66 10.11 -11.27 7.01
C THR A 66 11.04 -10.40 7.85
N MET A 67 10.50 -9.32 8.39
CA MET A 67 11.17 -8.34 9.25
C MET A 67 11.72 -9.00 10.51
N GLN A 68 10.93 -9.80 11.21
CA GLN A 68 11.40 -10.47 12.42
C GLN A 68 12.52 -11.48 12.14
N ARG A 69 12.39 -12.25 11.06
CA ARG A 69 13.42 -13.22 10.64
C ARG A 69 14.74 -12.55 10.25
N LYS A 70 14.67 -11.37 9.62
CA LYS A 70 15.83 -10.67 9.05
C LYS A 70 16.20 -9.39 9.79
N TRP A 71 15.76 -9.24 11.04
CA TRP A 71 15.90 -8.00 11.80
C TRP A 71 17.34 -7.49 11.88
N ASN A 72 18.26 -8.38 12.29
CA ASN A 72 19.68 -8.05 12.42
C ASN A 72 20.34 -7.72 11.07
N GLU A 73 19.90 -8.37 9.99
CA GLU A 73 20.39 -8.08 8.64
C GLU A 73 19.92 -6.70 8.15
N TYR A 74 18.71 -6.29 8.51
CA TYR A 74 18.15 -4.98 8.15
C TYR A 74 18.83 -3.84 8.90
N ILE A 75 19.07 -3.98 10.20
CA ILE A 75 19.76 -2.95 11.00
C ILE A 75 21.18 -2.70 10.49
N ASN A 76 21.88 -3.78 10.14
CA ASN A 76 23.26 -3.71 9.66
C ASN A 76 23.34 -3.44 8.14
N VAL A 77 22.22 -3.12 7.49
CA VAL A 77 22.15 -2.74 6.06
C VAL A 77 22.84 -3.77 5.15
N GLN A 78 22.63 -5.06 5.46
CA GLN A 78 23.27 -6.16 4.75
C GLN A 78 22.62 -6.42 3.38
N LYS A 79 23.10 -7.45 2.66
CA LYS A 79 22.58 -7.83 1.34
C LYS A 79 21.05 -7.99 1.31
N SER A 80 20.45 -8.60 2.33
CA SER A 80 18.99 -8.76 2.41
C SER A 80 18.22 -7.43 2.43
N PHE A 81 18.77 -6.39 3.04
CA PHE A 81 18.19 -5.04 3.04
C PHE A 81 18.13 -4.48 1.61
N TRP A 82 19.26 -4.50 0.91
CA TRP A 82 19.35 -3.98 -0.46
C TRP A 82 18.48 -4.77 -1.45
N LEU A 83 18.40 -6.10 -1.31
CA LEU A 83 17.49 -6.91 -2.12
C LEU A 83 16.03 -6.54 -1.87
N TYR A 84 15.67 -6.25 -0.62
CA TYR A 84 14.32 -5.83 -0.26
C TYR A 84 13.99 -4.45 -0.83
N ILE A 85 14.89 -3.47 -0.69
CA ILE A 85 14.74 -2.13 -1.28
C ILE A 85 14.64 -2.20 -2.79
N LYS A 86 15.51 -2.96 -3.47
CA LYS A 86 15.45 -3.14 -4.93
C LYS A 86 14.09 -3.68 -5.38
N ARG A 87 13.53 -4.63 -4.63
CA ARG A 87 12.19 -5.15 -4.92
C ARG A 87 11.10 -4.10 -4.73
N LEU A 88 11.15 -3.31 -3.65
CA LEU A 88 10.18 -2.23 -3.44
C LEU A 88 10.27 -1.15 -4.52
N LEU A 89 11.49 -0.75 -4.89
CA LEU A 89 11.70 0.20 -5.98
C LEU A 89 11.20 -0.36 -7.32
N PHE A 90 11.41 -1.66 -7.58
CA PHE A 90 10.85 -2.32 -8.76
C PHE A 90 9.32 -2.25 -8.77
N ILE A 91 8.65 -2.54 -7.64
CA ILE A 91 7.19 -2.45 -7.54
C ILE A 91 6.72 -1.00 -7.76
N LEU A 92 7.44 -0.02 -7.22
CA LEU A 92 7.13 1.40 -7.43
C LEU A 92 7.29 1.80 -8.91
N ILE A 93 8.35 1.36 -9.57
CA ILE A 93 8.58 1.59 -11.01
C ILE A 93 7.46 0.95 -11.83
N VAL A 94 7.08 -0.29 -11.52
CA VAL A 94 5.94 -0.96 -12.18
C VAL A 94 4.65 -0.18 -11.97
N GLY A 95 4.39 0.33 -10.76
CA GLY A 95 3.22 1.16 -10.46
C GLY A 95 3.14 2.40 -11.35
N TYR A 96 4.22 3.17 -11.46
CA TYR A 96 4.28 4.32 -12.36
C TYR A 96 4.21 3.93 -13.85
N SER A 97 4.81 2.80 -14.22
CA SER A 97 4.80 2.32 -15.62
C SER A 97 3.39 2.01 -16.12
N LEU A 98 2.48 1.60 -15.23
CA LEU A 98 1.08 1.34 -15.57
C LEU A 98 0.27 2.63 -15.86
N HIS A 99 0.73 3.77 -15.36
CA HIS A 99 0.04 5.06 -15.49
C HIS A 99 0.69 5.98 -16.54
N VAL A 100 1.53 5.42 -17.41
CA VAL A 100 2.20 6.17 -18.47
C VAL A 100 1.16 6.69 -19.48
N PRO A 101 0.92 8.02 -19.56
CA PRO A 101 -0.11 8.56 -20.44
C PRO A 101 0.29 8.53 -21.93
N VAL A 102 1.59 8.47 -22.23
CA VAL A 102 2.14 8.46 -23.59
C VAL A 102 3.37 7.54 -23.63
N PHE A 103 3.39 6.57 -24.56
CA PHE A 103 4.49 5.59 -24.71
C PHE A 103 5.82 6.18 -25.23
N THR A 104 5.89 7.49 -25.46
CA THR A 104 7.05 8.17 -26.06
C THR A 104 7.68 9.14 -25.05
N LEU A 105 8.98 9.00 -24.79
CA LEU A 105 9.75 9.87 -23.87
C LEU A 105 9.73 11.35 -24.31
N ASN A 106 9.85 11.62 -25.62
CA ASN A 106 9.74 12.97 -26.18
C ASN A 106 8.31 13.53 -26.07
N GLY A 107 7.31 12.63 -26.06
CA GLY A 107 5.92 12.96 -25.77
C GLY A 107 5.79 13.51 -24.35
N MET A 108 6.30 12.79 -23.34
CA MET A 108 6.27 13.23 -21.94
C MET A 108 6.96 14.57 -21.68
N LEU A 109 8.15 14.79 -22.24
CA LEU A 109 8.93 16.03 -22.03
C LEU A 109 8.28 17.28 -22.66
N SER A 110 7.39 17.09 -23.64
CA SER A 110 6.65 18.18 -24.30
C SER A 110 5.25 18.40 -23.71
N LEU A 111 4.83 17.59 -22.73
CA LEU A 111 3.55 17.77 -22.04
C LEU A 111 3.61 18.98 -21.10
N LYS A 112 3.00 20.09 -21.53
CA LYS A 112 2.67 21.24 -20.67
C LYS A 112 1.33 21.08 -19.94
N ASP A 113 0.61 20.00 -20.23
CA ASP A 113 -0.73 19.76 -19.72
C ASP A 113 -0.66 19.14 -18.32
N GLU A 114 -1.03 19.93 -17.31
CA GLU A 114 -0.99 19.54 -15.89
C GLU A 114 -1.87 18.31 -15.62
N MET A 115 -2.96 18.16 -16.37
CA MET A 115 -3.91 17.04 -16.22
C MET A 115 -3.26 15.69 -16.56
N LYS A 116 -2.43 15.63 -17.61
CA LYS A 116 -1.71 14.39 -17.99
C LYS A 116 -0.61 14.02 -16.99
N TRP A 117 -0.03 15.03 -16.33
CA TRP A 117 0.91 14.78 -15.23
C TRP A 117 0.19 14.29 -13.97
N GLN A 118 -1.04 14.75 -13.70
CA GLN A 118 -1.85 14.20 -12.59
C GLN A 118 -2.12 12.71 -12.78
N THR A 119 -2.54 12.29 -13.98
CA THR A 119 -2.76 10.87 -14.29
C THR A 119 -1.49 10.03 -14.12
N PHE A 120 -0.33 10.55 -14.54
CA PHE A 120 0.95 9.85 -14.34
C PHE A 120 1.32 9.68 -12.87
N PHE A 121 1.04 10.68 -12.03
CA PHE A 121 1.33 10.66 -10.59
C PHE A 121 0.22 10.05 -9.75
N GLN A 122 -0.77 9.40 -10.37
CA GLN A 122 -1.86 8.75 -9.66
C GLN A 122 -1.33 7.72 -8.66
N SER A 123 -1.68 7.89 -7.38
CA SER A 123 -1.32 6.91 -6.37
C SER A 123 -2.28 5.73 -6.39
N ASP A 124 -1.68 4.57 -6.61
CA ASP A 124 -2.30 3.26 -6.72
C ASP A 124 -1.85 2.35 -5.57
N ILE A 125 -2.49 1.19 -5.41
CA ILE A 125 -2.21 0.28 -4.29
C ILE A 125 -0.73 -0.14 -4.22
N LEU A 126 -0.07 -0.29 -5.39
CA LEU A 126 1.36 -0.60 -5.47
C LEU A 126 2.24 0.51 -4.89
N HIS A 127 1.87 1.78 -5.10
CA HIS A 127 2.61 2.93 -4.58
C HIS A 127 2.49 2.99 -3.07
N VAL A 128 1.27 2.86 -2.53
CA VAL A 128 1.04 2.84 -1.07
C VAL A 128 1.81 1.72 -0.40
N ILE A 129 1.78 0.50 -0.96
CA ILE A 129 2.54 -0.64 -0.43
C ILE A 129 4.03 -0.34 -0.43
N SER A 130 4.56 0.12 -1.57
CA SER A 130 5.99 0.34 -1.74
C SER A 130 6.50 1.44 -0.82
N LEU A 131 5.81 2.59 -0.77
CA LEU A 131 6.19 3.73 0.06
C LEU A 131 6.08 3.42 1.55
N THR A 132 4.99 2.79 1.98
CA THR A 132 4.78 2.48 3.41
C THR A 132 5.79 1.43 3.90
N LEU A 133 6.09 0.40 3.11
CA LEU A 133 7.12 -0.60 3.45
C LEU A 133 8.53 -0.04 3.40
N LEU A 134 8.82 0.85 2.44
CA LEU A 134 10.11 1.51 2.32
C LEU A 134 10.35 2.40 3.55
N ALA A 135 9.36 3.21 3.93
CA ALA A 135 9.40 4.01 5.16
C ALA A 135 9.59 3.11 6.40
N SER A 136 8.88 1.99 6.48
CA SER A 136 9.01 1.04 7.59
C SER A 136 10.42 0.43 7.69
N VAL A 137 11.01 0.03 6.56
CA VAL A 137 12.38 -0.52 6.54
C VAL A 137 13.42 0.54 6.90
N ILE A 138 13.25 1.77 6.45
CA ILE A 138 14.10 2.89 6.86
C ILE A 138 14.00 3.12 8.37
N LEU A 139 12.79 3.11 8.95
CA LEU A 139 12.58 3.24 10.38
C LEU A 139 13.29 2.14 11.20
N ILE A 140 13.39 0.91 10.68
CA ILE A 140 14.15 -0.17 11.33
C ILE A 140 15.63 0.20 11.47
N VAL A 141 16.24 0.74 10.40
CA VAL A 141 17.66 1.14 10.39
C VAL A 141 17.93 2.25 11.38
N PHE A 142 17.03 3.22 11.49
CA PHE A 142 17.15 4.35 12.42
C PHE A 142 16.90 3.95 13.88
N LEU A 143 15.81 3.23 14.16
CA LEU A 143 15.41 2.94 15.54
C LEU A 143 16.20 1.78 16.16
N ARG A 144 16.66 0.81 15.34
CA ARG A 144 17.47 -0.37 15.71
C ARG A 144 16.91 -1.29 16.80
N ASN A 145 15.87 -0.87 17.52
CA ASN A 145 15.24 -1.61 18.61
C ASN A 145 13.80 -1.99 18.20
N GLN A 146 13.46 -3.28 18.31
CA GLN A 146 12.15 -3.81 17.94
C GLN A 146 11.01 -3.19 18.76
N LYS A 147 11.22 -2.96 20.06
CA LYS A 147 10.19 -2.38 20.94
C LYS A 147 9.90 -0.95 20.53
N THR A 148 10.94 -0.13 20.39
CA THR A 148 10.82 1.26 19.94
C THR A 148 10.20 1.34 18.55
N PHE A 149 10.62 0.50 17.61
CA PHE A 149 10.01 0.40 16.27
C PHE A 149 8.51 0.10 16.34
N THR A 150 8.09 -0.87 17.15
CA THR A 150 6.67 -1.24 17.28
C THR A 150 5.85 -0.07 17.84
N ILE A 151 6.37 0.63 18.85
CA ILE A 151 5.72 1.80 19.45
C ILE A 151 5.61 2.93 18.43
N VAL A 152 6.70 3.29 17.76
CA VAL A 152 6.71 4.35 16.73
C VAL A 152 5.77 4.00 15.58
N ALA A 153 5.77 2.75 15.11
CA ALA A 153 4.86 2.31 14.05
C ALA A 153 3.38 2.38 14.49
N THR A 154 3.08 2.10 15.76
CA THR A 154 1.72 2.24 16.31
C THR A 154 1.30 3.70 16.38
N LEU A 155 2.19 4.57 16.88
CA LEU A 155 1.94 6.02 16.91
C LEU A 155 1.73 6.57 15.50
N LEU A 156 2.54 6.16 14.53
CA LEU A 156 2.37 6.56 13.13
C LEU A 156 1.06 6.06 12.53
N ALA A 157 0.67 4.81 12.79
CA ALA A 157 -0.60 4.28 12.31
C ALA A 157 -1.79 5.06 12.88
N LEU A 158 -1.78 5.35 14.19
CA LEU A 158 -2.81 6.17 14.83
C LEU A 158 -2.81 7.60 14.26
N LEU A 159 -1.64 8.22 14.12
CA LEU A 159 -1.50 9.55 13.55
C LEU A 159 -2.06 9.62 12.13
N ILE A 160 -1.78 8.62 11.28
CA ILE A 160 -2.31 8.53 9.92
C ILE A 160 -3.84 8.47 9.94
N VAL A 161 -4.44 7.68 10.85
CA VAL A 161 -5.90 7.58 10.97
C VAL A 161 -6.53 8.89 11.44
N PHE A 162 -5.96 9.54 12.46
CA PHE A 162 -6.50 10.79 12.99
C PHE A 162 -6.28 11.98 12.06
N LEU A 163 -5.18 12.02 11.32
CA LEU A 163 -4.92 13.08 10.34
C LEU A 163 -5.66 12.86 9.02
N ALA A 164 -6.11 11.64 8.70
CA ALA A 164 -6.81 11.35 7.46
C ALA A 164 -8.01 12.28 7.15
N PRO A 165 -8.97 12.56 8.07
CA PRO A 165 -10.06 13.48 7.78
C PRO A 165 -9.56 14.91 7.52
N ILE A 166 -8.58 15.38 8.30
CA ILE A 166 -8.02 16.73 8.18
C ILE A 166 -7.31 16.89 6.82
N ILE A 167 -6.42 15.94 6.48
CA ILE A 167 -5.68 15.92 5.23
C ILE A 167 -6.62 15.88 4.03
N ARG A 168 -7.74 15.15 4.12
CA ARG A 168 -8.71 15.05 3.03
C ARG A 168 -9.42 16.38 2.73
N GLU A 169 -9.64 17.21 3.74
CA GLU A 169 -10.35 18.50 3.61
C GLU A 169 -9.44 19.65 3.16
N LEU A 170 -8.12 19.51 3.27
CA LEU A 170 -7.18 20.53 2.85
C LEU A 170 -7.17 20.71 1.32
N ASP A 171 -7.04 21.96 0.90
CA ASP A 171 -6.87 22.31 -0.51
C ASP A 171 -5.39 22.18 -0.93
N TYR A 172 -5.14 21.33 -1.91
CA TYR A 172 -3.83 21.04 -2.47
C TYR A 172 -3.62 21.62 -3.87
N SER A 173 -4.49 22.52 -4.33
CA SER A 173 -4.47 23.08 -5.68
C SER A 173 -3.12 23.70 -6.04
N ASN A 174 -2.47 24.36 -5.07
CA ASN A 174 -1.17 25.02 -5.25
C ASN A 174 0.05 24.10 -5.05
N SER A 175 -0.16 22.83 -4.70
CA SER A 175 0.93 21.90 -4.43
C SER A 175 1.32 21.10 -5.68
N PRO A 176 2.58 20.63 -5.78
CA PRO A 176 3.04 19.92 -6.98
C PRO A 176 2.22 18.66 -7.28
N PRO A 177 1.99 18.32 -8.57
CA PRO A 177 1.21 17.14 -8.96
C PRO A 177 1.70 15.83 -8.35
N TRP A 178 3.02 15.67 -8.24
CA TRP A 178 3.65 14.47 -7.65
C TRP A 178 3.40 14.30 -6.15
N PHE A 179 2.98 15.36 -5.44
CA PHE A 179 2.75 15.34 -4.00
C PHE A 179 1.26 15.23 -3.67
N ARG A 180 0.40 16.03 -4.33
CA ARG A 180 -1.03 16.08 -4.03
C ARG A 180 -1.77 14.76 -4.28
N SER A 181 -1.35 13.99 -5.29
CA SER A 181 -1.93 12.68 -5.60
C SER A 181 -1.72 11.64 -4.50
N TYR A 182 -0.79 11.85 -3.57
CA TYR A 182 -0.61 10.98 -2.41
C TYR A 182 -1.47 11.38 -1.21
N LEU A 183 -2.06 12.57 -1.21
CA LEU A 183 -2.74 13.12 -0.05
C LEU A 183 -4.27 13.09 -0.20
N SER A 184 -4.78 13.28 -1.41
CA SER A 184 -6.22 13.40 -1.65
C SER A 184 -6.70 12.57 -2.85
N ILE A 185 -7.92 12.05 -2.72
CA ILE A 185 -8.66 11.35 -3.79
C ILE A 185 -9.07 12.30 -4.91
N ASN A 186 -9.12 13.62 -4.66
CA ASN A 186 -9.61 14.61 -5.62
C ASN A 186 -8.72 14.75 -6.88
N TYR A 187 -7.51 14.19 -6.87
CA TYR A 187 -6.53 14.28 -7.96
C TYR A 187 -6.32 12.92 -8.66
N GLU A 188 -7.42 12.27 -9.04
CA GLU A 188 -7.48 10.97 -9.73
C GLU A 188 -6.92 9.77 -8.94
N SER A 189 -6.36 9.96 -7.74
CA SER A 189 -5.82 8.88 -6.92
C SER A 189 -6.91 8.02 -6.25
N GLN A 190 -6.86 6.72 -6.52
CA GLN A 190 -7.72 5.74 -5.85
C GLN A 190 -7.24 5.41 -4.43
N PHE A 191 -5.92 5.45 -4.21
CA PHE A 191 -5.28 5.04 -2.96
C PHE A 191 -4.27 6.10 -2.47
N PRO A 192 -4.72 7.21 -1.85
CA PRO A 192 -3.81 8.12 -1.15
C PRO A 192 -3.10 7.42 0.04
N LEU A 193 -2.02 7.98 0.57
CA LEU A 193 -1.34 7.42 1.74
C LEU A 193 -2.23 7.47 3.00
N PHE A 194 -3.07 8.49 3.11
CA PHE A 194 -4.01 8.68 4.21
C PHE A 194 -5.41 8.27 3.74
N PRO A 195 -6.10 7.30 4.38
CA PRO A 195 -5.69 6.50 5.53
C PRO A 195 -4.98 5.18 5.17
N TRP A 196 -4.78 4.88 3.89
CA TRP A 196 -4.47 3.51 3.42
C TRP A 196 -3.20 2.90 4.00
N SER A 197 -2.15 3.70 4.24
CA SER A 197 -0.92 3.26 4.91
C SER A 197 -1.19 2.68 6.32
N ALA A 198 -2.23 3.13 7.01
CA ALA A 198 -2.58 2.62 8.34
C ALA A 198 -3.07 1.17 8.30
N PHE A 199 -3.76 0.71 7.24
CA PHE A 199 -4.15 -0.70 7.12
C PHE A 199 -2.95 -1.63 6.99
N LEU A 200 -1.94 -1.19 6.23
CA LEU A 200 -0.68 -1.92 6.08
C LEU A 200 0.09 -1.96 7.40
N LEU A 201 0.25 -0.82 8.06
CA LEU A 201 0.89 -0.76 9.38
C LEU A 201 0.12 -1.60 10.40
N GLY A 202 -1.22 -1.59 10.38
CA GLY A 202 -2.07 -2.44 11.21
C GLY A 202 -1.79 -3.92 10.99
N GLY A 203 -1.71 -4.37 9.74
CA GLY A 203 -1.32 -5.74 9.40
C GLY A 203 0.07 -6.11 9.90
N MET A 204 1.03 -5.18 9.80
CA MET A 204 2.36 -5.36 10.33
C MET A 204 2.35 -5.50 11.87
N LEU A 205 1.63 -4.63 12.57
CA LEU A 205 1.55 -4.64 14.03
C LEU A 205 0.88 -5.92 14.56
N VAL A 206 -0.21 -6.35 13.93
CA VAL A 206 -0.85 -7.64 14.24
C VAL A 206 0.11 -8.79 13.98
N GLY A 207 0.84 -8.78 12.86
CA GLY A 207 1.87 -9.78 12.58
C GLY A 207 2.96 -9.83 13.65
N VAL A 208 3.44 -8.67 14.10
CA VAL A 208 4.42 -8.60 15.19
C VAL A 208 3.87 -9.16 16.50
N TRP A 209 2.62 -8.85 16.82
CA TRP A 209 1.95 -9.34 18.03
C TRP A 209 1.76 -10.86 18.01
N ILE A 210 1.22 -11.41 16.92
CA ILE A 210 1.03 -12.86 16.78
C ILE A 210 2.37 -13.59 16.90
N LEU A 211 3.40 -13.12 16.20
CA LEU A 211 4.70 -13.79 16.24
C LEU A 211 5.37 -13.74 17.61
N LYS A 212 5.12 -12.72 18.43
CA LYS A 212 5.63 -12.67 19.82
C LYS A 212 4.89 -13.61 20.77
N ASN A 213 3.59 -13.80 20.54
CA ASN A 213 2.72 -14.56 21.43
C ASN A 213 2.62 -16.05 21.10
N PHE A 214 2.87 -16.44 19.84
CA PHE A 214 2.68 -17.81 19.34
C PHE A 214 3.99 -18.49 18.88
N SER A 215 5.17 -17.92 19.18
CA SER A 215 6.48 -18.53 18.87
C SER A 215 7.06 -19.38 20.02
N THR A 216 6.22 -19.88 20.93
CA THR A 216 6.54 -20.92 21.92
C THR A 216 6.26 -22.29 21.34
#